data_AF-A0A8J4VME7-F1
#
_entry.id   AF-A0A8J4VME7-F1
#
_cell.length_a   1.000
_cell.length_b   1.000
_cell.length_c   1.000
_cell.angle_alpha   90.00
_cell.angle_beta   90.00
_cell.angle_gamma   90.00
#
_symmetry.space_group_name_H-M   'P 1'
#
loop_
_entity.id
_entity.type
_entity.pdbx_description
1 polymer ?
#
loop_
_entity_poly.entity_id
_entity_poly.type
_entity_poly.pdbx_seq_one_letter_code
_entity_poly.pdbx_strand_id
1 'polypeptide(L)'
;MAPNITTTTTTTTITTEPVSMPSKAYVTFLAGNGDYVKGVVGLAKGLRKVKTKYPLVVAILPDVPEDHREILVSQGCIVREIEPVYPPENQTQFAMAYYVIKLL
;
A
#
# COMPACT_ATOMS: atom_id res chain seq x y z
N MET A 1 -25.90 -15.08 -53.31
CA MET A 1 -24.58 -15.02 -52.66
C MET A 1 -24.64 -13.91 -51.64
N ALA A 2 -24.50 -14.25 -50.36
CA ALA A 2 -24.75 -13.36 -49.23
C ALA A 2 -23.61 -12.33 -49.04
N PRO A 3 -23.89 -11.11 -48.55
CA PRO A 3 -22.87 -10.14 -48.20
C PRO A 3 -22.19 -10.48 -46.87
N ASN A 4 -20.89 -10.19 -46.77
CA ASN A 4 -20.08 -10.35 -45.57
C ASN A 4 -20.57 -9.42 -44.45
N ILE A 5 -20.80 -10.00 -43.27
CA ILE A 5 -21.12 -9.28 -42.04
C ILE A 5 -19.81 -9.12 -41.27
N THR A 6 -19.24 -7.92 -41.29
CA THR A 6 -18.07 -7.59 -40.48
C THR A 6 -18.51 -7.37 -39.03
N THR A 7 -18.11 -8.27 -38.14
CA THR A 7 -18.35 -8.21 -36.70
C THR A 7 -17.77 -6.92 -36.10
N THR A 8 -18.65 -6.09 -35.55
CA THR A 8 -18.29 -4.92 -34.72
C THR A 8 -17.80 -5.40 -33.36
N THR A 9 -16.51 -5.29 -33.11
CA THR A 9 -15.94 -5.41 -31.76
C THR A 9 -16.30 -4.15 -30.98
N THR A 10 -17.24 -4.26 -30.05
CA THR A 10 -17.54 -3.24 -29.04
C THR A 10 -16.33 -3.09 -28.12
N THR A 11 -15.42 -2.18 -28.44
CA THR A 11 -14.40 -1.70 -27.50
C THR A 11 -15.09 -0.79 -26.50
N THR A 12 -15.47 -1.34 -25.36
CA THR A 12 -15.89 -0.58 -24.18
C THR A 12 -14.72 0.30 -23.76
N THR A 13 -14.78 1.58 -24.13
CA THR A 13 -13.88 2.63 -23.67
C THR A 13 -14.08 2.78 -22.17
N ILE A 14 -13.21 2.15 -21.37
CA ILE A 14 -13.15 2.36 -19.93
C ILE A 14 -12.48 3.72 -19.75
N THR A 15 -13.29 4.77 -19.61
CA THR A 15 -12.83 6.11 -19.24
C THR A 15 -12.21 6.03 -17.85
N THR A 16 -10.88 5.96 -17.78
CA THR A 16 -10.11 6.11 -16.54
C THR A 16 -10.15 7.56 -16.10
N GLU A 17 -11.24 7.97 -15.47
CA GLU A 17 -11.22 9.11 -14.54
C GLU A 17 -10.10 8.83 -13.52
N PRO A 18 -9.07 9.69 -13.39
CA PRO A 18 -8.08 9.52 -12.35
C PRO A 18 -8.82 9.71 -11.03
N VAL A 19 -9.05 8.60 -10.32
CA VAL A 19 -9.55 8.64 -8.95
C VAL A 19 -8.61 9.58 -8.19
N SER A 20 -9.11 10.78 -7.86
CA SER A 20 -8.39 11.81 -7.14
C SER A 20 -8.00 11.24 -5.78
N MET A 21 -6.85 10.57 -5.72
CA MET A 21 -6.33 10.10 -4.45
C MET A 21 -6.09 11.32 -3.57
N PRO A 22 -6.43 11.24 -2.27
CA PRO A 22 -6.11 12.32 -1.36
C PRO A 22 -4.60 12.58 -1.43
N SER A 23 -4.21 13.82 -1.72
CA SER A 23 -2.80 14.26 -1.83
C SER A 23 -2.00 14.04 -0.53
N LYS A 24 -2.66 13.68 0.57
CA LYS A 24 -2.06 13.52 1.89
C LYS A 24 -2.60 12.25 2.54
N ALA A 25 -1.71 11.53 3.20
CA ALA A 25 -2.02 10.34 3.98
C ALA A 25 -1.14 10.31 5.24
N TYR A 26 -1.63 9.64 6.28
CA TYR A 26 -0.75 9.14 7.33
C TYR A 26 -0.09 7.88 6.80
N VAL A 27 1.22 7.75 6.98
CA VAL A 27 1.97 6.59 6.52
C VAL A 27 2.68 5.97 7.72
N THR A 28 2.59 4.65 7.81
CA THR A 28 3.37 3.86 8.76
C THR A 28 3.90 2.61 8.07
N PHE A 29 4.82 1.93 8.72
CA PHE A 29 5.51 0.77 8.19
C PHE A 29 5.35 -0.44 9.10
N LEU A 30 5.21 -1.64 8.52
CA LEU A 30 5.16 -2.90 9.25
C LEU A 30 6.07 -3.94 8.59
N ALA A 31 6.90 -4.58 9.40
CA ALA A 31 7.79 -5.67 9.00
C ALA A 31 7.64 -6.86 9.96
N GLY A 32 7.88 -8.04 9.41
CA GLY A 32 7.95 -9.29 10.15
C GLY A 32 6.62 -9.80 10.69
N ASN A 33 6.72 -10.91 11.41
CA ASN A 33 5.60 -11.65 12.01
C ASN A 33 5.41 -11.34 13.52
N GLY A 34 5.92 -10.19 13.97
CA GLY A 34 5.80 -9.80 15.37
C GLY A 34 4.44 -9.19 15.71
N ASP A 35 4.27 -8.85 16.98
CA ASP A 35 3.07 -8.19 17.51
C ASP A 35 2.92 -6.70 17.11
N TYR A 36 3.80 -6.18 16.24
CA TYR A 36 3.75 -4.78 15.77
C TYR A 36 2.45 -4.44 15.04
N VAL A 37 1.75 -5.44 14.48
CA VAL A 37 0.39 -5.28 13.93
C VAL A 37 -0.57 -4.67 14.95
N LYS A 38 -0.43 -5.00 16.25
CA LYS A 38 -1.26 -4.44 17.33
C LYS A 38 -1.08 -2.93 17.46
N GLY A 39 0.15 -2.44 17.25
CA GLY A 39 0.46 -1.01 17.22
C GLY A 39 -0.24 -0.28 16.08
N VAL A 40 -0.17 -0.86 14.87
CA VAL A 40 -0.84 -0.28 13.68
C VAL A 40 -2.36 -0.31 13.82
N VAL A 41 -2.93 -1.38 14.38
CA VAL A 41 -4.37 -1.48 14.69
C VAL A 41 -4.77 -0.40 15.71
N GLY A 42 -3.97 -0.18 16.75
CA GLY A 42 -4.17 0.89 17.72
C GLY A 42 -4.16 2.28 17.06
N LEU A 43 -3.18 2.53 16.18
CA LEU A 43 -3.09 3.76 15.40
C LEU A 43 -4.33 3.97 14.53
N ALA A 44 -4.75 2.97 13.75
CA ALA A 44 -5.93 3.04 12.90
C ALA A 44 -7.21 3.38 13.70
N LYS A 45 -7.38 2.74 14.87
CA LYS A 45 -8.50 3.03 15.79
C LYS A 45 -8.42 4.45 16.34
N GLY A 46 -7.22 4.92 16.70
CA GLY A 46 -6.98 6.29 17.17
C GLY A 46 -7.35 7.35 16.14
N LEU A 47 -6.89 7.20 14.89
CA LEU A 47 -7.20 8.11 13.80
C LEU A 47 -8.71 8.14 13.49
N ARG A 48 -9.37 6.98 13.52
CA ARG A 48 -10.83 6.87 13.36
C ARG A 48 -11.58 7.58 14.50
N LYS A 49 -11.13 7.42 15.75
CA LYS A 49 -11.74 8.05 16.92
C LYS A 49 -11.74 9.56 16.82
N VAL A 50 -10.67 10.16 16.29
CA VAL A 50 -10.57 11.62 16.09
C VAL A 50 -11.12 12.09 14.74
N LYS A 51 -11.74 11.20 13.95
CA LYS A 51 -12.34 11.49 12.63
C LYS A 51 -11.36 12.19 11.69
N THR A 52 -10.16 11.63 11.53
CA THR A 52 -9.15 12.23 10.66
C THR A 52 -9.64 12.38 9.21
N LYS A 53 -9.19 13.48 8.57
CA LYS A 53 -9.51 13.76 7.16
C LYS A 53 -8.77 12.84 6.18
N TYR A 54 -7.59 12.34 6.55
CA TYR A 54 -6.69 11.61 5.67
C TYR A 54 -6.67 10.11 6.01
N PRO A 55 -6.49 9.23 5.01
CA PRO A 55 -6.41 7.79 5.22
C PRO A 55 -5.08 7.40 5.89
N LEU A 56 -5.03 6.17 6.41
CA LEU A 56 -3.81 5.52 6.86
C LEU A 56 -3.33 4.54 5.79
N VAL A 57 -2.14 4.78 5.25
CA VAL A 57 -1.41 3.85 4.39
C VAL A 57 -0.40 3.09 5.24
N VAL A 58 -0.41 1.76 5.13
CA VAL A 58 0.55 0.89 5.79
C VAL A 58 1.43 0.28 4.72
N ALA A 59 2.69 0.70 4.70
CA ALA A 59 3.71 0.08 3.89
C ALA A 59 4.18 -1.20 4.57
N ILE A 60 4.17 -2.32 3.85
CA ILE A 60 4.51 -3.63 4.42
C ILE A 60 5.62 -4.31 3.62
N LEU A 61 6.44 -5.09 4.32
CA LEU A 61 7.40 -5.98 3.67
C LEU A 61 6.78 -7.33 3.30
N PRO A 62 7.41 -8.09 2.38
CA PRO A 62 6.98 -9.43 2.03
C PRO A 62 6.93 -10.42 3.20
N ASP A 63 7.68 -10.17 4.28
CA ASP A 63 7.76 -11.02 5.47
C ASP A 63 6.58 -10.85 6.45
N VAL A 64 5.66 -9.92 6.18
CA VAL A 64 4.42 -9.76 6.95
C VAL A 64 3.42 -10.87 6.54
N PRO A 65 2.93 -11.69 7.47
CA PRO A 65 1.97 -12.76 7.18
C PRO A 65 0.64 -12.24 6.63
N GLU A 66 -0.05 -13.06 5.83
CA GLU A 66 -1.34 -12.71 5.22
C GLU A 66 -2.40 -12.33 6.27
N ASP A 67 -2.50 -13.08 7.37
CA ASP A 67 -3.44 -12.80 8.45
C ASP A 67 -3.26 -11.37 9.01
N HIS A 68 -2.01 -10.88 9.10
CA HIS A 68 -1.75 -9.50 9.53
C HIS A 68 -2.23 -8.48 8.48
N ARG A 69 -2.11 -8.80 7.19
CA ARG A 69 -2.59 -7.94 6.08
C ARG A 69 -4.10 -7.85 6.09
N GLU A 70 -4.79 -8.97 6.25
CA GLU A 70 -6.25 -9.03 6.35
C GLU A 70 -6.76 -8.23 7.55
N ILE A 71 -6.09 -8.35 8.69
CA ILE A 71 -6.40 -7.53 9.88
C ILE A 71 -6.30 -6.04 9.54
N LEU A 72 -5.23 -5.59 8.88
CA LEU A 72 -5.06 -4.18 8.51
C LEU A 72 -6.15 -3.70 7.55
N VAL A 73 -6.46 -4.49 6.51
CA VAL A 73 -7.54 -4.18 5.56
C VAL A 73 -8.89 -4.07 6.28
N SER A 74 -9.18 -4.99 7.21
CA SER A 74 -10.42 -4.95 8.02
C SER A 74 -10.52 -3.70 8.91
N GLN A 75 -9.39 -3.10 9.29
CA GLN A 75 -9.36 -1.83 10.03
C GLN A 75 -9.57 -0.60 9.16
N GLY A 76 -9.67 -0.77 7.84
CA GLY A 76 -9.78 0.32 6.86
C GLY A 76 -8.44 0.93 6.47
N CYS A 77 -7.32 0.24 6.72
CA CYS A 77 -6.00 0.66 6.27
C CYS A 77 -5.82 0.37 4.78
N ILE A 78 -5.12 1.26 4.07
CA ILE A 78 -4.65 1.00 2.70
C ILE A 78 -3.31 0.29 2.82
N VAL A 79 -3.25 -0.99 2.45
CA VAL A 79 -2.03 -1.79 2.52
C VAL A 79 -1.25 -1.66 1.21
N ARG A 80 0.03 -1.35 1.30
CA ARG A 80 0.95 -1.27 0.16
C ARG A 80 2.20 -2.09 0.44
N GLU A 81 2.41 -3.15 -0.31
CA GLU A 81 3.68 -3.87 -0.24
C GLU A 81 4.79 -3.03 -0.87
N ILE A 82 5.97 -3.02 -0.24
CA ILE A 82 7.16 -2.34 -0.72
C ILE A 82 8.36 -3.29 -0.71
N GLU A 83 9.27 -3.10 -1.66
CA GLU A 83 10.53 -3.85 -1.73
C GLU A 83 11.60 -3.19 -0.84
N PRO A 84 12.38 -3.97 -0.07
CA PRO A 84 13.56 -3.46 0.62
C PRO A 84 14.56 -2.88 -0.38
N VAL A 85 15.04 -1.66 -0.13
CA VAL A 85 16.16 -1.08 -0.89
C VAL A 85 17.43 -1.30 -0.09
N TYR A 86 18.43 -1.96 -0.67
CA TYR A 86 19.73 -2.11 -0.01
C TYR A 86 20.71 -1.04 -0.50
N PRO A 87 21.43 -0.34 0.40
CA PRO A 87 22.41 0.64 -0.01
C PRO A 87 23.64 -0.07 -0.61
N PRO A 88 24.29 0.51 -1.62
CA PRO A 88 25.55 -0.01 -2.14
C PRO A 88 26.66 0.07 -1.07
N GLU A 89 27.56 -0.93 -1.06
CA GLU A 89 28.58 -1.16 -0.01
C GLU A 89 29.48 0.04 0.32
N ASN A 90 29.61 1.04 -0.58
CA ASN A 90 30.55 2.14 -0.47
C ASN A 90 29.92 3.53 -0.18
N GLN A 91 28.63 3.61 0.16
CA GLN A 91 27.94 4.89 0.43
C GLN A 91 27.11 4.88 1.73
N THR A 92 27.66 4.37 2.83
CA THR A 92 26.95 4.32 4.12
C THR A 92 27.51 5.33 5.11
N GLN A 93 27.30 6.63 4.87
CA GLN A 93 27.56 7.66 5.90
C GLN A 93 26.38 7.81 6.87
N PHE A 94 25.17 7.43 6.45
CA PHE A 94 23.95 7.50 7.28
C PHE A 94 23.02 6.28 7.17
N ALA A 95 23.21 5.41 6.16
CA ALA A 95 22.36 4.25 5.91
C ALA A 95 23.14 2.97 6.22
N MET A 96 23.18 2.57 7.50
CA MET A 96 23.63 1.22 7.85
C MET A 96 22.60 0.22 7.34
N ALA A 97 23.03 -0.96 6.85
CA ALA A 97 22.14 -1.99 6.26
C ALA A 97 20.95 -2.40 7.16
N TYR A 98 21.04 -2.15 8.47
CA TYR A 98 19.96 -2.37 9.44
C TYR A 98 18.79 -1.36 9.37
N TYR A 99 18.93 -0.22 8.67
CA TYR A 99 17.92 0.86 8.65
C TYR A 99 17.32 1.15 7.28
N VAL A 100 17.64 0.38 6.24
CA VAL A 100 17.25 0.77 4.88
C VAL A 100 15.91 0.15 4.51
N ILE A 101 14.87 0.84 4.95
CA ILE A 101 13.50 0.67 4.46
C ILE A 101 13.08 2.03 3.92
N LYS A 102 12.93 2.13 2.60
CA LYS A 102 12.56 3.38 1.92
C LYS A 102 11.04 3.39 1.70
N LEU A 103 10.35 4.32 2.35
CA LEU A 103 8.93 4.60 2.13
C LEU A 103 8.78 5.64 1.01
N LEU A 104 9.11 5.28 -0.24
CA LEU A 104 8.88 6.13 -1.41
C LEU A 104 8.46 5.29 -2.61
#